data_AF-A0A851KA56-F1
#
_entry.id   AF-A0A851KA56-F1
#
_cell.length_a   1.000
_cell.length_b   1.000
_cell.length_c   1.000
_cell.angle_alpha   90.00
_cell.angle_beta   90.00
_cell.angle_gamma   90.00
#
_symmetry.space_group_name_H-M   'P 1'
#
loop_
_entity.id
_entity.type
_entity.pdbx_description
1 polymer ?
#
loop_
_entity_poly.entity_id
_entity_poly.type
_entity_poly.pdbx_seq_one_letter_code
_entity_poly.pdbx_strand_id
1 'polypeptide(L)'
;VLGSSPVTIVVTSEEADSWDIDTSSCRGCGHFVDWDKMPEPQGPAQIPRDVLGRPPKELKRLAREGCWARSHAGRARLYPRLIQRVSCRLVTPDALVYRDVAGRLFGKPSVSSHPLPEFLEGCPVPTYCLSPHGVTALKKILICVGALFPDITHSPLLPALAALLLHYSEDEAQCFESLSRLIASNAPHAAYIDQSFLAHQASCMTFGDLASKHCPAAHKLVAGAADNVLEVYSEWLSWLFPGLPFGYAVRVLDVFLLEGQKVLYRIALALLKQFGLSAAPAGLQGSDVKAELQAFVRNIAQHVTADKLLERAFGIRLFSRKEIWLLHMANRKALVERGITVVQRRPSFHLAVDMQKFSSSTVTAQEMRLVWSWIPERFSLFPPLLLFSTSEDGCSLQRFYRCCEGYEPTVLLIKTTEGEVCGAFLSSDWAERKKSGATSGFFGTGECFVFTVRPEAERYEWVLIQKPELAKAVPRSRQRSPSPAPESLLGSSRDSRSSSPSHLAVPSPQRRGRLSPFLAIRHFLLPSKSASMFMSGSRDGIVIGGGGGQALSLDASLLRGRTEHCETFDNPPLCQENFQVQLLEVWGFQNA
;
A
#
# COMPACT_ATOMS: atom_id res chain seq x y z
N VAL A 1 -55.97 -13.93 60.52
CA VAL A 1 -54.65 -14.62 60.59
C VAL A 1 -54.11 -14.71 59.17
N LEU A 2 -53.16 -13.81 58.89
CA LEU A 2 -52.11 -13.86 57.87
C LEU A 2 -52.48 -14.32 56.44
N GLY A 3 -52.66 -13.33 55.56
CA GLY A 3 -52.40 -13.48 54.13
C GLY A 3 -50.90 -13.45 53.84
N SER A 4 -50.44 -14.23 52.87
CA SER A 4 -49.09 -14.12 52.31
C SER A 4 -49.10 -14.33 50.79
N SER A 5 -48.35 -13.43 50.16
CA SER A 5 -48.26 -13.04 48.75
C SER A 5 -47.47 -14.03 47.88
N PRO A 6 -47.45 -13.85 46.54
CA PRO A 6 -46.68 -14.71 45.64
C PRO A 6 -45.17 -14.45 45.78
N VAL A 7 -44.38 -15.51 45.65
CA VAL A 7 -42.91 -15.49 45.77
C VAL A 7 -42.30 -14.79 44.55
N THR A 8 -41.79 -13.59 44.79
CA THR A 8 -40.86 -12.86 43.90
C THR A 8 -39.44 -13.37 44.14
N ILE A 9 -38.77 -13.86 43.11
CA ILE A 9 -37.31 -14.14 43.16
C ILE A 9 -36.61 -12.79 43.11
N VAL A 10 -36.09 -12.36 44.26
CA VAL A 10 -35.22 -11.18 44.41
C VAL A 10 -33.83 -11.57 43.92
N VAL A 11 -33.38 -10.93 42.83
CA VAL A 11 -31.96 -10.86 42.48
C VAL A 11 -31.33 -9.88 43.45
N THR A 12 -30.65 -10.38 44.48
CA THR A 12 -29.82 -9.56 45.36
C THR A 12 -28.54 -9.18 44.63
N SER A 13 -28.40 -7.89 44.36
CA SER A 13 -27.14 -7.22 44.09
C SER A 13 -26.23 -7.24 45.32
N GLU A 14 -24.92 -7.11 45.05
CA GLU A 14 -23.80 -6.90 45.98
C GLU A 14 -23.08 -8.16 46.47
N GLU A 15 -22.03 -8.54 45.74
CA GLU A 15 -20.69 -8.50 46.34
C GLU A 15 -19.80 -7.66 45.41
N ALA A 16 -19.48 -6.45 45.87
CA ALA A 16 -18.48 -5.61 45.26
C ALA A 16 -17.12 -6.22 45.58
N ASP A 17 -16.49 -6.91 44.61
CA ASP A 17 -15.11 -7.33 44.76
C ASP A 17 -14.20 -6.11 44.93
N SER A 18 -13.78 -5.88 46.16
CA SER A 18 -12.66 -5.01 46.51
C SER A 18 -11.37 -5.68 46.03
N TRP A 19 -10.95 -5.38 44.80
CA TRP A 19 -9.64 -5.80 44.29
C TRP A 19 -8.57 -4.80 44.73
N ASP A 20 -7.86 -5.14 45.81
CA ASP A 20 -6.63 -4.46 46.23
C ASP A 20 -5.63 -4.41 45.08
N ILE A 21 -5.15 -3.19 44.81
CA ILE A 21 -4.18 -2.89 43.76
C ILE A 21 -2.78 -3.14 44.33
N ASP A 22 -2.30 -4.37 44.18
CA ASP A 22 -0.87 -4.65 44.31
C ASP A 22 -0.22 -4.54 42.92
N THR A 23 0.53 -3.46 42.69
CA THR A 23 1.14 -3.07 41.41
C THR A 23 2.35 -3.92 41.01
N SER A 24 2.64 -5.01 41.74
CA SER A 24 3.91 -5.74 41.64
C SER A 24 3.83 -7.13 40.99
N SER A 25 2.65 -7.64 40.62
CA SER A 25 2.57 -8.94 39.93
C SER A 25 1.58 -8.97 38.77
N CYS A 26 2.11 -9.02 37.54
CA CYS A 26 1.40 -9.56 36.39
C CYS A 26 1.10 -11.05 36.63
N ARG A 27 0.14 -11.40 37.49
CA ARG A 27 -0.23 -12.81 37.68
C ARG A 27 -0.79 -13.33 36.35
N GLY A 28 0.00 -14.17 35.66
CA GLY A 28 -0.34 -14.88 34.43
C GLY A 28 0.40 -14.46 33.16
N CYS A 29 0.93 -13.23 33.05
CA CYS A 29 1.64 -12.76 31.84
C CYS A 29 3.09 -12.37 32.17
N GLY A 30 4.06 -12.94 31.44
CA GLY A 30 5.48 -12.67 31.68
C GLY A 30 6.39 -13.90 31.76
N HIS A 31 5.85 -15.12 31.75
CA HIS A 31 6.66 -16.36 31.82
C HIS A 31 7.59 -16.54 30.60
N PHE A 32 7.25 -15.92 29.48
CA PHE A 32 8.05 -15.95 28.26
C PHE A 32 9.02 -14.77 28.12
N VAL A 33 8.99 -13.81 29.06
CA VAL A 33 9.72 -12.54 28.96
C VAL A 33 10.93 -12.56 29.89
N ASP A 34 12.07 -12.09 29.36
CA ASP A 34 13.25 -11.72 30.10
C ASP A 34 13.07 -10.26 30.58
N TRP A 35 12.66 -10.09 31.84
CA TRP A 35 12.31 -8.79 32.40
C TRP A 35 13.49 -7.83 32.50
N ASP A 36 14.72 -8.33 32.54
CA ASP A 36 15.94 -7.50 32.55
C ASP A 36 16.12 -6.75 31.22
N LYS A 37 15.55 -7.29 30.13
CA LYS A 37 15.56 -6.67 28.79
C LYS A 37 14.32 -5.83 28.51
N MET A 38 13.31 -5.88 29.37
CA MET A 38 12.01 -5.25 29.12
C MET A 38 12.04 -3.77 29.52
N PRO A 39 11.79 -2.81 28.61
CA PRO A 39 11.77 -1.40 28.95
C PRO A 39 10.66 -1.07 29.96
N GLU A 40 10.94 -0.17 30.91
CA GLU A 40 9.93 0.31 31.85
C GLU A 40 8.81 1.10 31.16
N PRO A 41 7.54 0.97 31.63
CA PRO A 41 6.43 1.72 31.09
C PRO A 41 6.57 3.23 31.39
N GLN A 42 6.18 4.07 30.43
CA GLN A 42 6.26 5.52 30.57
C GLN A 42 4.98 6.06 31.25
N GLY A 43 5.10 6.55 32.49
CA GLY A 43 4.05 7.29 33.19
C GLY A 43 3.09 6.44 34.06
N PRO A 44 2.13 7.07 34.76
CA PRO A 44 1.29 6.41 35.75
C PRO A 44 0.35 5.36 35.11
N ALA A 45 0.30 4.18 35.75
CA ALA A 45 -0.27 2.94 35.23
C ALA A 45 -1.81 2.86 35.31
N GLN A 46 -2.53 3.72 34.59
CA GLN A 46 -3.99 3.59 34.48
C GLN A 46 -4.46 3.58 33.03
N ILE A 47 -4.74 2.37 32.53
CA ILE A 47 -5.64 2.17 31.38
C ILE A 47 -7.07 2.23 31.94
N PRO A 48 -7.98 3.05 31.37
CA PRO A 48 -9.36 3.12 31.87
C PRO A 48 -10.01 1.73 31.89
N ARG A 49 -10.70 1.37 32.99
CA ARG A 49 -11.28 0.02 33.17
C ARG A 49 -12.31 -0.34 32.09
N ASP A 50 -13.00 0.65 31.52
CA ASP A 50 -14.01 0.48 30.46
C ASP A 50 -13.51 0.87 29.05
N VAL A 51 -12.24 0.60 28.71
CA VAL A 51 -11.71 0.92 27.37
C VAL A 51 -12.45 0.18 26.26
N LEU A 52 -12.89 -1.06 26.49
CA LEU A 52 -13.50 -1.89 25.46
C LEU A 52 -14.95 -1.50 25.14
N GLY A 53 -15.70 -0.89 26.07
CA GLY A 53 -17.03 -0.35 25.79
C GLY A 53 -17.03 0.87 24.87
N ARG A 54 -15.86 1.51 24.67
CA ARG A 54 -15.73 2.73 23.87
C ARG A 54 -15.92 2.50 22.37
N PRO A 55 -16.42 3.50 21.64
CA PRO A 55 -16.61 3.41 20.20
C PRO A 55 -15.26 3.20 19.46
N PRO A 56 -15.25 2.50 18.31
CA PRO A 56 -14.02 2.17 17.59
C PRO A 56 -13.15 3.38 17.19
N LYS A 57 -13.75 4.56 17.01
CA LYS A 57 -13.01 5.80 16.70
C LYS A 57 -12.19 6.27 17.90
N GLU A 58 -12.76 6.17 19.09
CA GLU A 58 -12.10 6.59 20.32
C GLU A 58 -10.98 5.63 20.71
N LEU A 59 -11.22 4.32 20.58
CA LEU A 59 -10.18 3.29 20.74
C LEU A 59 -8.94 3.58 19.87
N LYS A 60 -9.16 3.92 18.60
CA LYS A 60 -8.06 4.30 17.68
C LYS A 60 -7.35 5.57 18.11
N ARG A 61 -8.05 6.54 18.68
CA ARG A 61 -7.42 7.78 19.18
C ARG A 61 -6.50 7.46 20.37
N LEU A 62 -7.01 6.74 21.37
CA LEU A 62 -6.25 6.33 22.56
C LEU A 62 -5.01 5.49 22.21
N ALA A 63 -5.13 4.62 21.20
CA ALA A 63 -4.03 3.84 20.64
C ALA A 63 -2.87 4.72 20.17
N ARG A 64 -3.21 5.74 19.38
CA ARG A 64 -2.27 6.66 18.73
C ARG A 64 -1.62 7.56 19.78
N GLU A 65 -2.37 8.01 20.78
CA GLU A 65 -1.91 8.83 21.91
C GLU A 65 -1.06 8.04 22.93
N GLY A 66 -0.92 6.72 22.77
CA GLY A 66 -0.03 5.92 23.61
C GLY A 66 -0.58 5.58 24.97
N CYS A 67 -1.90 5.60 25.15
CA CYS A 67 -2.53 5.26 26.43
C CYS A 67 -2.15 3.86 26.93
N TRP A 68 -1.89 2.91 26.04
CA TRP A 68 -1.51 1.54 26.42
C TRP A 68 -0.01 1.38 26.71
N ALA A 69 0.82 2.35 26.32
CA ALA A 69 2.27 2.34 26.61
C ALA A 69 2.60 2.46 28.10
N ARG A 70 1.61 2.88 28.89
CA ARG A 70 1.73 3.12 30.33
C ARG A 70 1.61 1.85 31.18
N SER A 71 1.28 0.70 30.58
CA SER A 71 1.10 -0.55 31.35
C SER A 71 1.26 -1.81 30.50
N HIS A 72 2.29 -2.61 30.80
CA HIS A 72 2.48 -3.93 30.21
C HIS A 72 1.35 -4.89 30.58
N ALA A 73 0.95 -4.92 31.86
CA ALA A 73 -0.21 -5.69 32.34
C ALA A 73 -1.50 -5.27 31.62
N GLY A 74 -1.62 -3.97 31.34
CA GLY A 74 -2.72 -3.39 30.59
C GLY A 74 -2.79 -3.90 29.15
N ARG A 75 -1.66 -3.97 28.45
CA ARG A 75 -1.58 -4.59 27.10
C ARG A 75 -1.94 -6.06 27.12
N ALA A 76 -1.41 -6.81 28.08
CA ALA A 76 -1.71 -8.24 28.22
C ALA A 76 -3.21 -8.53 28.37
N ARG A 77 -3.94 -7.69 29.13
CA ARG A 77 -5.40 -7.81 29.23
C ARG A 77 -6.14 -7.33 27.97
N LEU A 78 -5.58 -6.36 27.24
CA LEU A 78 -6.27 -5.69 26.15
C LEU A 78 -6.12 -6.41 24.81
N TYR A 79 -4.92 -6.87 24.45
CA TYR A 79 -4.63 -7.42 23.13
C TYR A 79 -5.52 -8.62 22.76
N PRO A 80 -5.69 -9.66 23.61
CA PRO A 80 -6.58 -10.78 23.28
C PRO A 80 -8.01 -10.32 23.01
N ARG A 81 -8.52 -9.37 23.81
CA ARG A 81 -9.88 -8.82 23.69
C ARG A 81 -10.06 -7.97 22.43
N LEU A 82 -9.04 -7.24 21.99
CA LEU A 82 -9.05 -6.52 20.72
C LEU A 82 -9.06 -7.50 19.54
N ILE A 83 -8.23 -8.55 19.61
CA ILE A 83 -8.10 -9.54 18.55
C ILE A 83 -9.36 -10.41 18.43
N GLN A 84 -10.06 -10.69 19.53
CA GLN A 84 -11.36 -11.36 19.52
C GLN A 84 -12.42 -10.61 18.69
N ARG A 85 -12.31 -9.28 18.57
CA ARG A 85 -13.22 -8.45 17.73
C ARG A 85 -12.89 -8.48 16.24
N VAL A 86 -11.75 -9.06 15.85
CA VAL A 86 -11.38 -9.20 14.45
C VAL A 86 -12.29 -10.24 13.80
N SER A 87 -12.99 -9.84 12.74
CA SER A 87 -13.75 -10.76 11.89
C SER A 87 -12.80 -11.74 11.22
N CYS A 88 -13.05 -13.03 11.41
CA CYS A 88 -12.28 -14.14 10.84
C CYS A 88 -13.20 -15.22 10.27
N ARG A 89 -12.62 -16.21 9.58
CA ARG A 89 -13.34 -17.38 9.06
C ARG A 89 -14.03 -18.16 10.20
N LEU A 90 -15.19 -18.73 9.91
CA LEU A 90 -15.99 -19.51 10.87
C LEU A 90 -15.18 -20.66 11.51
N VAL A 91 -14.43 -21.39 10.69
CA VAL A 91 -13.54 -22.46 11.13
C VAL A 91 -12.12 -21.87 11.25
N THR A 92 -11.78 -21.37 12.43
CA THR A 92 -10.44 -20.87 12.76
C THR A 92 -9.93 -21.66 13.97
N PRO A 93 -8.71 -22.25 13.90
CA PRO A 93 -8.09 -22.94 15.03
C PRO A 93 -8.04 -22.06 16.29
N ASP A 94 -8.38 -22.65 17.43
CA ASP A 94 -8.41 -21.99 18.74
C ASP A 94 -7.35 -22.54 19.71
N ALA A 95 -7.40 -22.10 20.97
CA ALA A 95 -6.49 -22.55 22.01
C ALA A 95 -6.58 -24.05 22.31
N LEU A 96 -7.75 -24.69 22.15
CA LEU A 96 -7.91 -26.13 22.37
C LEU A 96 -7.26 -26.92 21.24
N VAL A 97 -7.46 -26.49 20.00
CA VAL A 97 -6.81 -27.07 18.82
C VAL A 97 -5.29 -26.98 18.94
N TYR A 98 -4.77 -25.85 19.44
CA TYR A 98 -3.34 -25.71 19.72
C TYR A 98 -2.83 -26.77 20.68
N ARG A 99 -3.49 -26.94 21.84
CA ARG A 99 -3.05 -27.88 22.88
C ARG A 99 -3.02 -29.31 22.38
N ASP A 100 -4.02 -29.71 21.59
CA ASP A 100 -4.05 -31.04 20.95
C ASP A 100 -2.89 -31.23 19.96
N VAL A 101 -2.70 -30.28 19.03
CA VAL A 101 -1.64 -30.38 18.02
C VAL A 101 -0.26 -30.32 18.65
N ALA A 102 -0.03 -29.42 19.61
CA ALA A 102 1.23 -29.31 20.34
C ALA A 102 1.53 -30.59 21.14
N GLY A 103 0.51 -31.18 21.78
CA GLY A 103 0.64 -32.47 22.47
C GLY A 103 1.04 -33.61 21.52
N ARG A 104 0.45 -33.65 20.32
CA ARG A 104 0.81 -34.65 19.29
C ARG A 104 2.21 -34.45 18.71
N LEU A 105 2.62 -33.21 18.47
CA LEU A 105 3.90 -32.89 17.83
C LEU A 105 5.09 -32.96 18.79
N PHE A 106 4.92 -32.51 20.04
CA PHE A 106 6.00 -32.33 21.00
C PHE A 106 5.89 -33.23 22.24
N GLY A 107 4.79 -33.96 22.42
CA GLY A 107 4.59 -34.82 23.59
C GLY A 107 5.37 -36.14 23.58
N LYS A 108 5.98 -36.51 22.45
CA LYS A 108 6.83 -37.71 22.35
C LYS A 108 8.31 -37.33 22.51
N PRO A 109 9.07 -37.99 23.41
CA PRO A 109 10.47 -37.65 23.68
C PRO A 109 11.45 -38.00 22.54
N SER A 110 10.97 -38.47 21.39
CA SER A 110 11.82 -39.06 20.34
C SER A 110 12.44 -38.07 19.36
N VAL A 111 12.07 -36.78 19.38
CA VAL A 111 12.59 -35.77 18.44
C VAL A 111 13.11 -34.56 19.23
N SER A 112 14.42 -34.32 19.17
CA SER A 112 15.08 -33.23 19.90
C SER A 112 15.14 -31.90 19.12
N SER A 113 14.88 -31.93 17.81
CA SER A 113 14.94 -30.75 16.94
C SER A 113 13.80 -30.75 15.92
N HIS A 114 13.03 -29.67 15.90
CA HIS A 114 11.97 -29.44 14.92
C HIS A 114 12.37 -28.24 14.05
N PRO A 115 12.50 -28.41 12.72
CA PRO A 115 12.77 -27.30 11.82
C PRO A 115 11.59 -26.33 11.78
N LEU A 116 11.86 -25.06 11.51
CA LEU A 116 10.80 -24.09 11.24
C LEU A 116 10.13 -24.42 9.89
N PRO A 117 8.84 -24.09 9.72
CA PRO A 117 8.15 -24.27 8.45
C PRO A 117 8.86 -23.60 7.26
N GLU A 118 8.84 -24.25 6.10
CA GLU A 118 9.53 -23.77 4.88
C GLU A 118 9.07 -22.36 4.45
N PHE A 119 7.81 -22.00 4.67
CA PHE A 119 7.30 -20.66 4.32
C PHE A 119 7.93 -19.51 5.13
N LEU A 120 8.71 -19.83 6.18
CA LEU A 120 9.48 -18.89 7.00
C LEU A 120 10.97 -18.89 6.66
N GLU A 121 11.41 -19.64 5.66
CA GLU A 121 12.81 -19.64 5.23
C GLU A 121 13.27 -18.22 4.86
N GLY A 122 14.43 -17.81 5.37
CA GLY A 122 14.99 -16.46 5.19
C GLY A 122 14.26 -15.33 5.92
N CYS A 123 13.18 -15.60 6.65
CA CYS A 123 12.45 -14.58 7.40
C CYS A 123 13.13 -14.28 8.74
N PRO A 124 13.25 -12.99 9.14
CA PRO A 124 13.80 -12.66 10.44
C PRO A 124 12.86 -13.14 11.55
N VAL A 125 13.41 -13.81 12.57
CA VAL A 125 12.68 -14.24 13.77
C VAL A 125 13.17 -13.42 14.96
N PRO A 126 12.69 -12.16 15.12
CA PRO A 126 13.14 -11.32 16.22
C PRO A 126 12.64 -11.88 17.55
N THR A 127 13.55 -11.97 18.52
CA THR A 127 13.24 -12.47 19.86
C THR A 127 12.92 -11.35 20.84
N TYR A 128 13.30 -10.10 20.53
CA TYR A 128 13.15 -8.94 21.42
C TYR A 128 13.57 -9.24 22.87
N CYS A 129 12.62 -9.20 23.80
CA CYS A 129 12.80 -9.44 25.22
C CYS A 129 12.34 -10.85 25.64
N LEU A 130 12.22 -11.82 24.72
CA LEU A 130 11.86 -13.19 25.08
C LEU A 130 13.00 -13.89 25.83
N SER A 131 12.63 -14.64 26.87
CA SER A 131 13.53 -15.57 27.56
C SER A 131 13.84 -16.80 26.67
N PRO A 132 14.86 -17.62 26.99
CA PRO A 132 15.10 -18.87 26.25
C PRO A 132 13.87 -19.79 26.19
N HIS A 133 13.06 -19.80 27.26
CA HIS A 133 11.78 -20.49 27.30
C HIS A 133 10.78 -19.85 26.32
N GLY A 134 10.66 -18.52 26.29
CA GLY A 134 9.85 -17.77 25.33
C GLY A 134 10.24 -18.00 23.87
N VAL A 135 11.54 -18.08 23.57
CA VAL A 135 12.04 -18.41 22.22
C VAL A 135 11.62 -19.83 21.81
N THR A 136 11.63 -20.77 22.75
CA THR A 136 11.17 -22.15 22.50
C THR A 136 9.66 -22.18 22.23
N ALA A 137 8.87 -21.48 23.05
CA ALA A 137 7.43 -21.31 22.87
C ALA A 137 7.10 -20.69 21.51
N LEU A 138 7.80 -19.62 21.11
CA LEU A 138 7.64 -18.98 19.80
C LEU A 138 7.84 -19.98 18.65
N LYS A 139 8.91 -20.80 18.70
CA LYS A 139 9.17 -21.82 17.68
C LYS A 139 8.04 -22.85 17.62
N LYS A 140 7.56 -23.35 18.77
CA LYS A 140 6.43 -24.28 18.83
C LYS A 140 5.17 -23.69 18.20
N ILE A 141 4.84 -22.44 18.53
CA ILE A 141 3.68 -21.74 17.97
C ILE A 141 3.79 -21.66 16.45
N LEU A 142 4.94 -21.25 15.91
CA LEU A 142 5.15 -21.14 14.46
C LEU A 142 5.05 -22.50 13.75
N ILE A 143 5.56 -23.57 14.37
CA ILE A 143 5.44 -24.95 13.84
C ILE A 143 3.97 -25.39 13.82
N CYS A 144 3.21 -25.15 14.90
CA CYS A 144 1.77 -25.46 14.94
C CYS A 144 0.99 -24.66 13.90
N VAL A 145 1.35 -23.40 13.65
CA VAL A 145 0.75 -22.60 12.57
C VAL A 145 1.01 -23.25 11.22
N GLY A 146 2.23 -23.72 10.94
CA GLY A 146 2.51 -24.41 9.69
C GLY A 146 1.75 -25.71 9.51
N ALA A 147 1.48 -26.43 10.60
CA ALA A 147 0.66 -27.65 10.56
C ALA A 147 -0.83 -27.37 10.32
N LEU A 148 -1.35 -26.23 10.79
CA LEU A 148 -2.78 -25.91 10.79
C LEU A 148 -3.21 -24.95 9.66
N PHE A 149 -2.26 -24.28 9.02
CA PHE A 149 -2.51 -23.36 7.90
C PHE A 149 -1.68 -23.73 6.67
N PRO A 150 -2.00 -24.85 5.98
CA PRO A 150 -1.23 -25.34 4.84
C PRO A 150 -1.25 -24.41 3.63
N ASP A 151 -2.22 -23.49 3.56
CA ASP A 151 -2.32 -22.49 2.49
C ASP A 151 -1.24 -21.40 2.55
N ILE A 152 -0.54 -21.28 3.69
CA ILE A 152 0.53 -20.29 3.87
C ILE A 152 1.78 -20.77 3.13
N THR A 153 2.14 -20.05 2.08
CA THR A 153 3.33 -20.35 1.25
C THR A 153 4.49 -19.39 1.50
N HIS A 154 4.20 -18.19 2.02
CA HIS A 154 5.23 -17.22 2.43
C HIS A 154 4.63 -16.17 3.37
N SER A 155 5.26 -15.88 4.50
CA SER A 155 4.75 -14.89 5.44
C SER A 155 5.84 -14.24 6.33
N PRO A 156 6.54 -13.20 5.82
CA PRO A 156 7.71 -12.62 6.50
C PRO A 156 7.37 -11.82 7.77
N LEU A 157 6.12 -11.36 7.90
CA LEU A 157 5.67 -10.61 9.08
C LEU A 157 5.33 -11.53 10.27
N LEU A 158 4.98 -12.78 9.98
CA LEU A 158 4.38 -13.70 10.94
C LEU A 158 5.27 -13.99 12.15
N PRO A 159 6.59 -14.25 12.01
CA PRO A 159 7.45 -14.53 13.16
C PRO A 159 7.54 -13.35 14.13
N ALA A 160 7.68 -12.13 13.61
CA ALA A 160 7.78 -10.94 14.42
C ALA A 160 6.48 -10.64 15.18
N LEU A 161 5.33 -10.83 14.52
CA LEU A 161 4.03 -10.67 15.14
C LEU A 161 3.78 -11.71 16.22
N ALA A 162 4.11 -12.98 15.96
CA ALA A 162 4.02 -14.05 16.96
C ALA A 162 4.90 -13.75 18.19
N ALA A 163 6.13 -13.29 17.96
CA ALA A 163 7.03 -12.91 19.05
C ALA A 163 6.44 -11.78 19.90
N LEU A 164 5.96 -10.68 19.28
CA LEU A 164 5.39 -9.56 20.02
C LEU A 164 4.10 -9.93 20.78
N LEU A 165 3.22 -10.74 20.20
CA LEU A 165 2.02 -11.21 20.89
C LEU A 165 2.36 -12.11 22.09
N LEU A 166 3.40 -12.94 21.98
CA LEU A 166 3.84 -13.83 23.05
C LEU A 166 4.32 -13.07 24.29
N HIS A 167 4.88 -11.86 24.14
CA HIS A 167 5.26 -11.01 25.29
C HIS A 167 4.07 -10.65 26.19
N TYR A 168 2.86 -10.63 25.63
CA TYR A 168 1.65 -10.19 26.29
C TYR A 168 0.60 -11.29 26.40
N SER A 169 0.99 -12.54 26.10
CA SER A 169 0.11 -13.71 26.21
C SER A 169 0.32 -14.41 27.54
N GLU A 170 -0.76 -15.01 28.05
CA GLU A 170 -0.74 -15.82 29.27
C GLU A 170 -0.03 -17.16 29.06
N ASP A 171 -0.38 -17.86 27.97
CA ASP A 171 0.20 -19.14 27.59
C ASP A 171 0.44 -19.21 26.06
N GLU A 172 1.06 -20.32 25.61
CA GLU A 172 1.31 -20.56 24.19
C GLU A 172 -0.01 -20.63 23.37
N ALA A 173 -1.08 -21.14 23.98
CA ALA A 173 -2.36 -21.39 23.34
C ALA A 173 -3.13 -20.09 23.04
N GLN A 174 -3.14 -19.13 23.98
CA GLN A 174 -3.73 -17.80 23.80
C GLN A 174 -2.98 -17.01 22.72
N CYS A 175 -1.65 -17.11 22.69
CA CYS A 175 -0.85 -16.50 21.63
C CYS A 175 -1.19 -17.10 20.26
N PHE A 176 -1.28 -18.42 20.18
CA PHE A 176 -1.66 -19.13 18.97
C PHE A 176 -3.07 -18.77 18.48
N GLU A 177 -4.06 -18.73 19.38
CA GLU A 177 -5.43 -18.34 19.04
C GLU A 177 -5.46 -16.90 18.49
N SER A 178 -4.79 -15.98 19.16
CA SER A 178 -4.67 -14.59 18.73
C SER A 178 -4.08 -14.49 17.32
N LEU A 179 -2.99 -15.20 17.06
CA LEU A 179 -2.34 -15.25 15.76
C LEU A 179 -3.25 -15.87 14.68
N SER A 180 -3.95 -16.95 15.01
CA SER A 180 -4.88 -17.66 14.13
C SER A 180 -6.02 -16.77 13.66
N ARG A 181 -6.57 -15.92 14.54
CA ARG A 181 -7.60 -14.94 14.15
C ARG A 181 -7.07 -13.87 13.20
N LEU A 182 -5.83 -13.42 13.38
CA LEU A 182 -5.21 -12.44 12.48
C LEU A 182 -4.90 -13.04 11.10
N ILE A 183 -4.43 -14.29 11.05
CA ILE A 183 -4.23 -15.05 9.81
C ILE A 183 -5.58 -15.27 9.10
N ALA A 184 -6.60 -15.71 9.83
CA ALA A 184 -7.90 -16.04 9.27
C ALA A 184 -8.83 -14.82 9.08
N SER A 185 -8.31 -13.60 9.20
CA SER A 185 -9.12 -12.39 9.05
C SER A 185 -9.76 -12.31 7.66
N ASN A 186 -11.06 -12.04 7.62
CA ASN A 186 -11.84 -11.93 6.38
C ASN A 186 -12.51 -10.55 6.23
N ALA A 187 -12.08 -9.57 7.02
CA ALA A 187 -12.60 -8.21 6.95
C ALA A 187 -12.26 -7.60 5.57
N PRO A 188 -13.24 -6.97 4.88
CA PRO A 188 -13.04 -6.48 3.53
C PRO A 188 -11.95 -5.40 3.51
N HIS A 189 -10.96 -5.60 2.63
CA HIS A 189 -9.83 -4.68 2.42
C HIS A 189 -8.99 -4.43 3.68
N ALA A 190 -9.02 -5.36 4.65
CA ALA A 190 -8.39 -5.20 5.95
C ALA A 190 -7.65 -6.47 6.38
N ALA A 191 -6.88 -7.05 5.45
CA ALA A 191 -5.94 -8.10 5.77
C ALA A 191 -4.91 -7.60 6.81
N TYR A 192 -4.46 -8.50 7.67
CA TYR A 192 -3.41 -8.23 8.65
C TYR A 192 -2.05 -8.77 8.19
N ILE A 193 -2.05 -9.93 7.53
CA ILE A 193 -0.83 -10.70 7.23
C ILE A 193 -0.93 -11.26 5.80
N ASP A 194 0.12 -11.04 5.00
CA ASP A 194 0.27 -11.69 3.69
C ASP A 194 0.67 -13.16 3.89
N GLN A 195 0.02 -14.06 3.16
CA GLN A 195 0.15 -15.52 3.30
C GLN A 195 0.77 -16.20 2.07
N SER A 196 1.11 -15.43 1.04
CA SER A 196 1.72 -15.97 -0.18
C SER A 196 2.83 -15.07 -0.70
N PHE A 197 3.77 -15.67 -1.43
CA PHE A 197 4.88 -14.94 -2.03
C PHE A 197 4.38 -13.83 -2.95
N LEU A 198 3.41 -14.17 -3.81
CA LEU A 198 2.77 -13.22 -4.71
C LEU A 198 2.09 -12.06 -3.97
N ALA A 199 1.41 -12.32 -2.84
CA ALA A 199 0.81 -11.25 -2.03
C ALA A 199 1.87 -10.35 -1.41
N HIS A 200 2.97 -10.93 -0.91
CA HIS A 200 4.07 -10.18 -0.35
C HIS A 200 4.79 -9.32 -1.41
N GLN A 201 5.11 -9.87 -2.58
CA GLN A 201 5.71 -9.12 -3.69
C GLN A 201 4.81 -7.97 -4.15
N ALA A 202 3.50 -8.21 -4.27
CA ALA A 202 2.55 -7.15 -4.57
C ALA A 202 2.54 -6.07 -3.47
N SER A 203 2.71 -6.44 -2.20
CA SER A 203 2.83 -5.49 -1.08
C SER A 203 4.09 -4.63 -1.16
N CYS A 204 5.23 -5.21 -1.56
CA CYS A 204 6.47 -4.48 -1.80
C CYS A 204 6.27 -3.46 -2.91
N MET A 205 5.63 -3.87 -4.02
CA MET A 205 5.33 -2.96 -5.12
C MET A 205 4.38 -1.82 -4.71
N THR A 206 3.35 -2.17 -3.93
CA THR A 206 2.42 -1.20 -3.37
C THR A 206 3.14 -0.22 -2.45
N PHE A 207 4.09 -0.66 -1.64
CA PHE A 207 4.88 0.24 -0.81
C PHE A 207 5.68 1.23 -1.66
N GLY A 208 6.34 0.75 -2.72
CA GLY A 208 7.13 1.60 -3.60
C GLY A 208 6.31 2.65 -4.36
N ASP A 209 5.15 2.26 -4.90
CA ASP A 209 4.17 3.19 -5.47
C ASP A 209 3.74 4.27 -4.46
N LEU A 210 3.54 3.88 -3.19
CA LEU A 210 3.18 4.82 -2.13
C LEU A 210 4.36 5.71 -1.73
N ALA A 211 5.58 5.19 -1.75
CA ALA A 211 6.80 5.91 -1.40
C ALA A 211 7.13 7.00 -2.42
N SER A 212 7.06 6.68 -3.72
CA SER A 212 7.29 7.64 -4.79
C SER A 212 6.28 8.80 -4.72
N LYS A 213 5.03 8.50 -4.34
CA LYS A 213 3.96 9.49 -4.20
C LYS A 213 4.02 10.32 -2.93
N HIS A 214 4.18 9.69 -1.76
CA HIS A 214 4.05 10.38 -0.46
C HIS A 214 5.38 10.89 0.09
N CYS A 215 6.51 10.44 -0.44
CA CYS A 215 7.85 10.79 0.02
C CYS A 215 8.79 11.08 -1.17
N PRO A 216 8.43 11.96 -2.13
CA PRO A 216 9.16 12.11 -3.40
C PRO A 216 10.62 12.51 -3.21
N ALA A 217 10.93 13.36 -2.23
CA ALA A 217 12.31 13.75 -1.92
C ALA A 217 13.15 12.56 -1.43
N ALA A 218 12.63 11.76 -0.49
CA ALA A 218 13.32 10.56 0.01
C ALA A 218 13.42 9.47 -1.08
N HIS A 219 12.39 9.33 -1.91
CA HIS A 219 12.40 8.42 -3.04
C HIS A 219 13.47 8.81 -4.08
N LYS A 220 13.59 10.10 -4.43
CA LYS A 220 14.62 10.62 -5.32
C LYS A 220 16.04 10.34 -4.79
N LEU A 221 16.25 10.46 -3.47
CA LEU A 221 17.51 10.10 -2.83
C LEU A 221 17.83 8.60 -2.97
N VAL A 222 16.86 7.73 -2.69
CA VAL A 222 17.04 6.27 -2.84
C VAL A 222 17.27 5.90 -4.30
N ALA A 223 16.49 6.45 -5.24
CA ALA A 223 16.61 6.18 -6.67
C ALA A 223 17.92 6.72 -7.28
N GLY A 224 18.50 7.78 -6.70
CA GLY A 224 19.79 8.30 -7.12
C GLY A 224 20.99 7.47 -6.63
N ALA A 225 20.81 6.65 -5.60
CA ALA A 225 21.88 5.93 -4.93
C ALA A 225 21.83 4.40 -5.11
N ALA A 226 20.65 3.82 -5.30
CA ALA A 226 20.47 2.38 -5.51
C ALA A 226 20.38 2.02 -7.01
N ASP A 227 21.03 0.93 -7.41
CA ASP A 227 20.87 0.36 -8.76
C ASP A 227 19.44 -0.14 -9.01
N ASN A 228 18.81 -0.69 -7.96
CA ASN A 228 17.45 -1.20 -8.01
C ASN A 228 16.64 -0.77 -6.78
N VAL A 229 15.75 0.20 -6.97
CA VAL A 229 14.86 0.71 -5.92
C VAL A 229 13.94 -0.39 -5.36
N LEU A 230 13.51 -1.35 -6.20
CA LEU A 230 12.64 -2.45 -5.79
C LEU A 230 13.33 -3.36 -4.78
N GLU A 231 14.65 -3.57 -4.92
CA GLU A 231 15.41 -4.38 -3.97
C GLU A 231 15.47 -3.71 -2.59
N VAL A 232 15.61 -2.39 -2.54
CA VAL A 232 15.53 -1.63 -1.29
C VAL A 232 14.12 -1.73 -0.69
N TYR A 233 13.09 -1.43 -1.49
CA TYR A 233 11.70 -1.39 -1.01
C TYR A 233 11.09 -2.76 -0.72
N SER A 234 11.68 -3.84 -1.24
CA SER A 234 11.31 -5.21 -0.86
C SER A 234 11.45 -5.46 0.64
N GLU A 235 12.33 -4.71 1.32
CA GLU A 235 12.57 -4.83 2.76
C GLU A 235 11.66 -3.97 3.63
N TRP A 236 10.65 -3.30 3.09
CA TRP A 236 9.83 -2.35 3.87
C TRP A 236 9.21 -2.96 5.15
N LEU A 237 8.88 -4.26 5.15
CA LEU A 237 8.40 -4.98 6.35
C LEU A 237 9.51 -5.22 7.38
N SER A 238 10.77 -5.38 6.95
CA SER A 238 11.91 -5.56 7.85
C SER A 238 12.19 -4.29 8.65
N TRP A 239 11.85 -3.11 8.12
CA TRP A 239 11.99 -1.83 8.81
C TRP A 239 10.98 -1.61 9.93
N LEU A 240 9.97 -2.47 10.04
CA LEU A 240 8.88 -2.34 11.00
C LEU A 240 9.16 -3.18 12.23
N PHE A 241 8.42 -4.26 12.45
CA PHE A 241 8.60 -5.08 13.64
C PHE A 241 10.03 -5.64 13.75
N PRO A 242 10.63 -6.27 12.72
CA PRO A 242 11.96 -6.87 12.86
C PRO A 242 13.09 -5.86 13.08
N GLY A 243 12.95 -4.63 12.55
CA GLY A 243 14.01 -3.62 12.56
C GLY A 243 13.89 -2.61 13.69
N LEU A 244 12.67 -2.25 14.10
CA LEU A 244 12.46 -1.25 15.14
C LEU A 244 12.86 -1.77 16.53
N PRO A 245 13.42 -0.91 17.40
CA PRO A 245 13.60 -1.25 18.81
C PRO A 245 12.28 -1.63 19.46
N PHE A 246 12.31 -2.52 20.45
CA PHE A 246 11.11 -3.12 21.05
C PHE A 246 10.05 -2.09 21.47
N GLY A 247 10.45 -1.01 22.13
CA GLY A 247 9.51 0.06 22.54
C GLY A 247 8.75 0.68 21.36
N TYR A 248 9.39 0.83 20.20
CA TYR A 248 8.75 1.31 18.98
C TYR A 248 7.86 0.23 18.38
N ALA A 249 8.35 -1.01 18.27
CA ALA A 249 7.62 -2.14 17.71
C ALA A 249 6.28 -2.38 18.44
N VAL A 250 6.26 -2.29 19.78
CA VAL A 250 5.02 -2.43 20.56
C VAL A 250 4.07 -1.24 20.36
N ARG A 251 4.60 -0.01 20.21
CA ARG A 251 3.77 1.16 19.83
C ARG A 251 3.17 1.02 18.44
N VAL A 252 3.86 0.36 17.51
CA VAL A 252 3.29 -0.03 16.22
C VAL A 252 2.22 -1.12 16.38
N LEU A 253 2.47 -2.13 17.22
CA LEU A 253 1.54 -3.23 17.48
C LEU A 253 0.21 -2.71 18.02
N ASP A 254 0.27 -1.81 19.00
CA ASP A 254 -0.87 -1.07 19.57
C ASP A 254 -1.84 -0.63 18.46
N VAL A 255 -1.37 0.19 17.51
CA VAL A 255 -2.22 0.74 16.45
C VAL A 255 -2.54 -0.27 15.35
N PHE A 256 -1.63 -1.22 15.08
CA PHE A 256 -1.82 -2.29 14.10
C PHE A 256 -3.01 -3.18 14.45
N LEU A 257 -3.17 -3.58 15.71
CA LEU A 257 -4.27 -4.47 16.13
C LEU A 257 -5.65 -3.87 15.86
N LEU A 258 -5.81 -2.54 15.93
CA LEU A 258 -7.08 -1.86 15.66
C LEU A 258 -7.33 -1.52 14.19
N GLU A 259 -6.26 -1.31 13.42
CA GLU A 259 -6.35 -0.66 12.11
C GLU A 259 -5.83 -1.51 10.94
N GLY A 260 -5.14 -2.61 11.22
CA GLY A 260 -4.63 -3.58 10.24
C GLY A 260 -3.41 -3.09 9.44
N GLN A 261 -3.11 -3.80 8.35
CA GLN A 261 -1.89 -3.62 7.55
C GLN A 261 -1.69 -2.21 6.98
N LYS A 262 -2.77 -1.42 6.79
CA LYS A 262 -2.64 -0.01 6.33
C LYS A 262 -1.75 0.85 7.24
N VAL A 263 -1.64 0.50 8.52
CA VAL A 263 -0.81 1.22 9.49
C VAL A 263 0.67 0.94 9.26
N LEU A 264 1.01 -0.26 8.79
CA LEU A 264 2.38 -0.62 8.44
C LEU A 264 2.90 0.26 7.31
N TYR A 265 2.10 0.47 6.24
CA TYR A 265 2.46 1.42 5.17
C TYR A 265 2.65 2.85 5.69
N ARG A 266 1.76 3.33 6.58
CA ARG A 266 1.87 4.67 7.20
C ARG A 266 3.22 4.86 7.90
N ILE A 267 3.60 3.87 8.70
CA ILE A 267 4.80 3.95 9.53
C ILE A 267 6.05 3.78 8.68
N ALA A 268 6.04 2.84 7.73
CA ALA A 268 7.17 2.66 6.79
C ALA A 268 7.42 3.94 5.96
N LEU A 269 6.37 4.63 5.50
CA LEU A 269 6.50 5.92 4.81
C LEU A 269 7.02 7.02 5.74
N ALA A 270 6.58 7.06 7.00
CA ALA A 270 7.09 8.01 7.97
C ALA A 270 8.58 7.77 8.30
N LEU A 271 9.00 6.51 8.38
CA LEU A 271 10.40 6.11 8.53
C LEU A 271 11.22 6.56 7.31
N LEU A 272 10.77 6.25 6.09
CA LEU A 272 11.45 6.66 4.86
C LEU A 272 11.56 8.19 4.74
N LYS A 273 10.50 8.91 5.09
CA LYS A 273 10.51 10.38 5.13
C LYS A 273 11.52 10.92 6.14
N GLN A 274 11.59 10.32 7.33
CA GLN A 274 12.58 10.72 8.34
C GLN A 274 14.00 10.40 7.89
N PHE A 275 14.22 9.23 7.29
CA PHE A 275 15.51 8.86 6.71
C PHE A 275 15.96 9.88 5.66
N GLY A 276 15.09 10.26 4.72
CA GLY A 276 15.40 11.28 3.71
C GLY A 276 15.81 12.62 4.31
N LEU A 277 15.20 13.04 5.43
CA LEU A 277 15.60 14.27 6.15
C LEU A 277 16.97 14.14 6.83
N SER A 278 17.31 12.95 7.34
CA SER A 278 18.58 12.69 8.00
C SER A 278 19.74 12.45 7.02
N ALA A 279 19.46 11.88 5.84
CA ALA A 279 20.47 11.54 4.83
C ALA A 279 20.76 12.68 3.83
N ALA A 280 19.81 13.60 3.62
CA ALA A 280 19.98 14.72 2.68
C ALA A 280 21.26 15.57 2.88
N PRO A 281 21.73 15.86 4.12
CA PRO A 281 22.96 16.63 4.33
C PRO A 281 24.25 15.87 4.00
N ALA A 282 24.26 14.54 4.15
CA ALA A 282 25.45 13.71 3.97
C ALA A 282 25.64 13.21 2.53
N GLY A 283 24.54 13.10 1.78
CA GLY A 283 24.54 12.45 0.46
C GLY A 283 24.71 10.93 0.56
N LEU A 284 24.18 10.21 -0.43
CA LEU A 284 24.21 8.73 -0.49
C LEU A 284 25.12 8.19 -1.62
N GLN A 285 26.11 8.97 -2.06
CA GLN A 285 26.89 8.57 -3.24
C GLN A 285 27.82 7.39 -2.93
N GLY A 286 27.53 6.24 -3.55
CA GLY A 286 28.37 5.04 -3.48
C GLY A 286 28.21 4.18 -2.22
N SER A 287 27.21 4.47 -1.38
CA SER A 287 26.94 3.70 -0.17
C SER A 287 25.82 2.66 -0.35
N ASP A 288 25.88 1.59 0.42
CA ASP A 288 24.80 0.59 0.47
C ASP A 288 23.58 1.18 1.20
N VAL A 289 22.70 1.81 0.42
CA VAL A 289 21.46 2.45 0.90
C VAL A 289 20.63 1.50 1.76
N LYS A 290 20.67 0.20 1.45
CA LYS A 290 19.92 -0.83 2.19
C LYS A 290 20.47 -0.97 3.60
N ALA A 291 21.79 -1.12 3.74
CA ALA A 291 22.46 -1.22 5.03
C ALA A 291 22.29 0.07 5.86
N GLU A 292 22.38 1.24 5.23
CA GLU A 292 22.17 2.52 5.91
C GLU A 292 20.74 2.68 6.44
N LEU A 293 19.74 2.35 5.63
CA LEU A 293 18.35 2.42 6.05
C LEU A 293 18.06 1.45 7.21
N GLN A 294 18.62 0.25 7.17
CA GLN A 294 18.54 -0.70 8.28
C GLN A 294 19.21 -0.15 9.55
N ALA A 295 20.40 0.45 9.43
CA ALA A 295 21.11 1.05 10.56
C ALA A 295 20.33 2.25 11.14
N PHE A 296 19.74 3.08 10.29
CA PHE A 296 18.88 4.19 10.67
C PHE A 296 17.66 3.70 11.46
N VAL A 297 16.96 2.66 10.99
CA VAL A 297 15.79 2.10 11.68
C VAL A 297 16.16 1.54 13.05
N ARG A 298 17.30 0.83 13.15
CA ARG A 298 17.80 0.31 14.45
C ARG A 298 18.13 1.43 15.44
N ASN A 299 18.61 2.57 14.94
CA ASN A 299 18.99 3.74 15.74
C ASN A 299 17.92 4.85 15.73
N ILE A 300 16.67 4.52 15.41
CA ILE A 300 15.60 5.51 15.22
C ILE A 300 15.39 6.44 16.43
N ALA A 301 15.70 5.97 17.64
CA ALA A 301 15.59 6.73 18.87
C ALA A 301 16.49 7.97 18.92
N GLN A 302 17.58 8.01 18.14
CA GLN A 302 18.43 9.20 18.00
C GLN A 302 17.78 10.28 17.13
N HIS A 303 16.77 9.92 16.32
CA HIS A 303 16.19 10.79 15.31
C HIS A 303 14.75 11.22 15.62
N VAL A 304 13.94 10.34 16.21
CA VAL A 304 12.52 10.63 16.49
C VAL A 304 11.98 9.70 17.58
N THR A 305 11.15 10.24 18.49
CA THR A 305 10.46 9.43 19.51
C THR A 305 9.32 8.59 18.91
N ALA A 306 8.91 7.52 19.58
CA ALA A 306 7.84 6.65 19.09
C ALA A 306 6.52 7.40 18.87
N ASP A 307 6.14 8.31 19.78
CA ASP A 307 4.92 9.10 19.64
C ASP A 307 5.02 10.10 18.50
N LYS A 308 6.18 10.74 18.31
CA LYS A 308 6.36 11.68 17.20
C LYS A 308 6.41 10.95 15.85
N LEU A 309 6.94 9.73 15.80
CA LEU A 309 6.89 8.87 14.61
C LEU A 309 5.43 8.52 14.25
N LEU A 310 4.63 8.09 15.22
CA LEU A 310 3.22 7.81 14.99
C LEU A 310 2.43 9.07 14.59
N GLU A 311 2.67 10.21 15.23
CA GLU A 311 2.07 11.49 14.86
C GLU A 311 2.34 11.82 13.39
N ARG A 312 3.60 11.68 12.94
CA ARG A 312 3.99 11.86 11.54
C ARG A 312 3.30 10.85 10.62
N ALA A 313 3.29 9.57 10.98
CA ALA A 313 2.66 8.49 10.21
C ALA A 313 1.14 8.68 10.01
N PHE A 314 0.45 9.15 11.05
CA PHE A 314 -0.98 9.46 10.98
C PHE A 314 -1.28 10.83 10.35
N GLY A 315 -0.30 11.74 10.34
CA GLY A 315 -0.33 12.98 9.56
C GLY A 315 -0.25 12.77 8.04
N ILE A 316 0.30 11.63 7.58
CA ILE A 316 0.28 11.29 6.16
C ILE A 316 -1.17 11.10 5.71
N ARG A 317 -1.61 11.91 4.75
CA ARG A 317 -2.92 11.76 4.09
C ARG A 317 -2.88 10.60 3.10
N LEU A 318 -2.79 9.38 3.65
CA LEU A 318 -2.83 8.15 2.87
C LEU A 318 -4.25 7.80 2.41
N PHE A 319 -4.26 7.05 1.31
CA PHE A 319 -5.42 6.42 0.73
C PHE A 319 -6.25 5.58 1.72
N SER A 320 -7.53 5.42 1.41
CA SER A 320 -8.46 4.52 2.07
C SER A 320 -8.01 3.05 1.95
N ARG A 321 -8.52 2.19 2.83
CA ARG A 321 -8.29 0.73 2.76
C ARG A 321 -8.61 0.17 1.37
N LYS A 322 -9.71 0.65 0.77
CA LYS A 322 -10.17 0.21 -0.56
C LYS A 322 -9.15 0.57 -1.64
N GLU A 323 -8.60 1.78 -1.60
CA GLU A 323 -7.61 2.23 -2.59
C GLU A 323 -6.28 1.48 -2.46
N ILE A 324 -5.77 1.26 -1.23
CA ILE A 324 -4.58 0.43 -1.00
C ILE A 324 -4.82 -0.99 -1.52
N TRP A 325 -6.00 -1.56 -1.24
CA TRP A 325 -6.37 -2.87 -1.73
C TRP A 325 -6.47 -2.93 -3.27
N LEU A 326 -7.02 -1.90 -3.92
CA LEU A 326 -7.07 -1.82 -5.39
C LEU A 326 -5.66 -1.74 -6.00
N LEU A 327 -4.75 -0.97 -5.38
CA LEU A 327 -3.35 -0.90 -5.82
C LEU A 327 -2.66 -2.25 -5.68
N HIS A 328 -2.81 -2.89 -4.52
CA HIS A 328 -2.28 -4.23 -4.25
C HIS A 328 -2.78 -5.26 -5.26
N MET A 329 -4.07 -5.25 -5.59
CA MET A 329 -4.64 -6.14 -6.62
C MET A 329 -4.11 -5.85 -8.03
N ALA A 330 -3.90 -4.58 -8.39
CA ALA A 330 -3.30 -4.21 -9.66
C ALA A 330 -1.84 -4.72 -9.77
N ASN A 331 -1.04 -4.53 -8.72
CA ASN A 331 0.34 -5.00 -8.67
C ASN A 331 0.41 -6.54 -8.69
N ARG A 332 -0.49 -7.21 -7.94
CA ARG A 332 -0.63 -8.66 -7.98
C ARG A 332 -0.94 -9.16 -9.39
N LYS A 333 -1.85 -8.52 -10.11
CA LYS A 333 -2.21 -8.90 -11.49
C LYS A 333 -1.00 -8.77 -12.44
N ALA A 334 -0.26 -7.65 -12.36
CA ALA A 334 0.92 -7.45 -13.19
C ALA A 334 2.02 -8.50 -12.95
N LEU A 335 2.23 -8.90 -11.70
CA LEU A 335 3.15 -9.99 -11.35
C LEU A 335 2.73 -11.33 -11.99
N VAL A 336 1.43 -11.65 -11.97
CA VAL A 336 0.89 -12.85 -12.63
C VAL A 336 1.09 -12.80 -14.14
N GLU A 337 0.83 -11.66 -14.78
CA GLU A 337 1.03 -11.47 -16.23
C GLU A 337 2.50 -11.61 -16.65
N ARG A 338 3.43 -11.23 -15.76
CA ARG A 338 4.87 -11.45 -15.93
C ARG A 338 5.32 -12.90 -15.67
N GLY A 339 4.43 -13.77 -15.17
CA GLY A 339 4.75 -15.14 -14.80
C GLY A 339 5.39 -15.31 -13.41
N ILE A 340 5.39 -14.25 -12.59
CA ILE A 340 5.92 -14.27 -11.22
C ILE A 340 4.79 -14.70 -10.29
N THR A 341 4.66 -16.01 -10.05
CA THR A 341 3.57 -16.59 -9.25
C THR A 341 4.05 -17.37 -8.02
N VAL A 342 5.30 -17.82 -8.01
CA VAL A 342 5.91 -18.66 -6.95
C VAL A 342 7.37 -18.27 -6.71
N VAL A 343 7.90 -18.58 -5.52
CA VAL A 343 9.33 -18.48 -5.19
C VAL A 343 10.10 -19.44 -6.10
N GLN A 344 10.84 -18.93 -7.10
CA GLN A 344 11.77 -19.78 -7.84
C GLN A 344 13.14 -19.76 -7.13
N ARG A 345 13.74 -20.93 -6.88
CA ARG A 345 15.07 -21.12 -6.24
C ARG A 345 16.24 -20.69 -7.14
N ARG A 346 16.09 -19.63 -7.94
CA ARG A 346 17.18 -19.03 -8.73
C ARG A 346 17.65 -17.76 -8.02
N PRO A 347 18.93 -17.38 -8.14
CA PRO A 347 19.43 -16.17 -7.52
C PRO A 347 18.63 -14.98 -8.04
N SER A 348 18.38 -14.02 -7.13
CA SER A 348 17.69 -12.75 -7.30
C SER A 348 17.14 -12.50 -8.70
N PHE A 349 15.81 -12.59 -8.86
CA PHE A 349 15.19 -11.92 -10.00
C PHE A 349 15.55 -10.44 -9.88
N HIS A 350 16.47 -9.97 -10.72
CA HIS A 350 16.58 -8.56 -11.01
C HIS A 350 15.25 -8.18 -11.68
N LEU A 351 14.28 -7.79 -10.83
CA LEU A 351 13.00 -7.23 -11.24
C LEU A 351 13.21 -5.90 -11.96
N ALA A 352 14.35 -5.23 -11.68
CA ALA A 352 14.80 -4.06 -12.41
C ALA A 352 15.20 -4.41 -13.84
N VAL A 353 14.62 -3.64 -14.75
CA VAL A 353 15.10 -3.48 -16.11
C VAL A 353 16.54 -2.95 -16.07
N ASP A 354 17.46 -3.61 -16.78
CA ASP A 354 18.85 -3.18 -16.92
C ASP A 354 18.95 -1.92 -17.79
N MET A 355 18.82 -0.77 -17.14
CA MET A 355 18.75 0.53 -17.84
C MET A 355 20.03 0.92 -18.60
N GLN A 356 21.13 0.18 -18.44
CA GLN A 356 22.38 0.41 -19.18
C GLN A 356 22.33 -0.09 -20.63
N LYS A 357 21.40 -1.00 -20.95
CA LYS A 357 21.23 -1.53 -22.31
C LYS A 357 20.37 -0.65 -23.22
N PHE A 358 19.88 0.49 -22.73
CA PHE A 358 18.97 1.36 -23.45
C PHE A 358 19.70 2.60 -23.96
N SER A 359 19.55 2.89 -25.25
CA SER A 359 20.03 4.10 -25.90
C SER A 359 18.84 4.98 -26.26
N SER A 360 18.70 6.12 -25.58
CA SER A 360 17.81 7.21 -25.99
C SER A 360 18.64 8.34 -26.59
N SER A 361 18.11 9.00 -27.61
CA SER A 361 18.70 10.21 -28.18
C SER A 361 18.17 11.49 -27.50
N THR A 362 17.13 11.37 -26.68
CA THR A 362 16.52 12.47 -25.91
C THR A 362 17.15 12.63 -24.52
N VAL A 363 17.35 11.52 -23.80
CA VAL A 363 17.83 11.49 -22.41
C VAL A 363 19.04 10.58 -22.23
N THR A 364 19.91 10.94 -21.28
CA THR A 364 21.01 10.08 -20.80
C THR A 364 20.47 8.89 -20.00
N ALA A 365 21.30 7.86 -19.78
CA ALA A 365 20.91 6.70 -18.99
C ALA A 365 20.53 7.06 -17.54
N GLN A 366 21.14 8.10 -16.96
CA GLN A 366 20.81 8.56 -15.60
C GLN A 366 19.47 9.30 -15.55
N GLU A 367 19.22 10.18 -16.52
CA GLU A 367 17.92 10.86 -16.69
C GLU A 367 16.81 9.82 -16.94
N MET A 368 17.09 8.80 -17.75
CA MET A 368 16.17 7.69 -17.99
C MET A 368 15.81 6.95 -16.71
N ARG A 369 16.82 6.60 -15.89
CA ARG A 369 16.59 5.97 -14.57
C ARG A 369 15.72 6.84 -13.66
N LEU A 370 15.94 8.16 -13.67
CA LEU A 370 15.12 9.10 -12.91
C LEU A 370 13.66 9.08 -13.38
N VAL A 371 13.41 9.18 -14.70
CA VAL A 371 12.05 9.09 -15.25
C VAL A 371 11.40 7.74 -14.91
N TRP A 372 12.15 6.63 -15.00
CA TRP A 372 11.63 5.30 -14.68
C TRP A 372 11.33 5.11 -13.20
N SER A 373 12.01 5.82 -12.30
CA SER A 373 11.67 5.84 -10.87
C SER A 373 10.30 6.47 -10.59
N TRP A 374 9.82 7.33 -11.49
CA TRP A 374 8.51 7.98 -11.34
C TRP A 374 7.33 7.13 -11.79
N ILE A 375 7.59 6.11 -12.60
CA ILE A 375 6.59 5.26 -13.22
C ILE A 375 6.10 4.24 -12.19
N PRO A 376 4.78 3.96 -12.10
CA PRO A 376 4.27 2.94 -11.18
C PRO A 376 4.99 1.60 -11.38
N GLU A 377 5.33 0.96 -10.26
CA GLU A 377 6.30 -0.15 -10.25
C GLU A 377 5.85 -1.34 -11.09
N ARG A 378 4.53 -1.55 -11.20
CA ARG A 378 3.97 -2.59 -12.05
C ARG A 378 4.26 -2.45 -13.53
N PHE A 379 4.55 -1.25 -14.01
CA PHE A 379 4.95 -1.02 -15.39
C PHE A 379 6.47 -1.08 -15.54
N SER A 380 7.22 -0.57 -14.55
CA SER A 380 8.69 -0.62 -14.57
C SER A 380 9.26 -2.03 -14.51
N LEU A 381 8.45 -3.04 -14.17
CA LEU A 381 8.81 -4.44 -14.36
C LEU A 381 9.18 -4.74 -15.83
N PHE A 382 8.39 -4.28 -16.79
CA PHE A 382 8.54 -4.66 -18.20
C PHE A 382 9.64 -3.84 -18.88
N PRO A 383 10.48 -4.47 -19.73
CA PRO A 383 11.51 -3.76 -20.45
C PRO A 383 10.86 -2.69 -21.33
N PRO A 384 11.38 -1.45 -21.33
CA PRO A 384 10.85 -0.40 -22.14
C PRO A 384 11.16 -0.65 -23.61
N LEU A 385 10.18 -0.35 -24.45
CA LEU A 385 10.23 -0.54 -25.89
C LEU A 385 10.08 0.81 -26.57
N LEU A 386 11.05 1.22 -27.38
CA LEU A 386 10.90 2.40 -28.22
C LEU A 386 9.82 2.11 -29.28
N LEU A 387 8.68 2.76 -29.16
CA LEU A 387 7.53 2.59 -30.07
C LEU A 387 7.61 3.52 -31.27
N PHE A 388 8.06 4.76 -31.02
CA PHE A 388 8.10 5.81 -32.01
C PHE A 388 9.23 6.79 -31.72
N SER A 389 9.96 7.19 -32.75
CA SER A 389 10.90 8.32 -32.69
C SER A 389 10.77 9.21 -33.92
N THR A 390 10.76 10.52 -33.77
CA THR A 390 10.79 11.42 -34.95
C THR A 390 12.07 11.29 -35.78
N SER A 391 13.17 10.77 -35.21
CA SER A 391 14.40 10.48 -35.96
C SER A 391 14.30 9.23 -36.85
N GLU A 392 13.51 8.23 -36.46
CA GLU A 392 13.42 6.94 -37.14
C GLU A 392 12.12 6.81 -37.98
N ASP A 393 11.01 7.31 -37.45
CA ASP A 393 9.67 7.20 -38.03
C ASP A 393 9.17 8.47 -38.72
N GLY A 394 9.91 9.58 -38.58
CA GLY A 394 9.55 10.89 -39.11
C GLY A 394 8.45 11.61 -38.32
N CYS A 395 8.02 12.76 -38.83
CA CYS A 395 7.20 13.73 -38.11
C CYS A 395 5.72 13.67 -38.55
N SER A 396 5.07 12.52 -38.34
CA SER A 396 3.66 12.30 -38.70
C SER A 396 2.84 11.83 -37.50
N LEU A 397 1.84 12.61 -37.10
CA LEU A 397 0.93 12.23 -36.03
C LEU A 397 0.14 10.94 -36.33
N GLN A 398 -0.16 10.67 -37.60
CA GLN A 398 -0.80 9.41 -37.99
C GLN A 398 0.13 8.21 -37.79
N ARG A 399 1.42 8.37 -38.10
CA ARG A 399 2.43 7.34 -37.85
C ARG A 399 2.60 7.10 -36.36
N PHE A 400 2.68 8.16 -35.56
CA PHE A 400 2.68 8.11 -34.09
C PHE A 400 1.53 7.25 -33.56
N TYR A 401 0.28 7.52 -33.96
CA TYR A 401 -0.85 6.73 -33.48
C TYR A 401 -0.75 5.25 -33.88
N ARG A 402 -0.28 4.95 -35.11
CA ARG A 402 -0.12 3.57 -35.57
C ARG A 402 0.94 2.81 -34.78
N CYS A 403 1.99 3.49 -34.32
CA CYS A 403 3.03 2.89 -33.49
C CYS A 403 2.58 2.67 -32.04
N CYS A 404 1.81 3.61 -31.48
CA CYS A 404 1.50 3.63 -30.06
C CYS A 404 0.18 2.94 -29.69
N GLU A 405 -0.75 2.76 -30.63
CA GLU A 405 -2.01 2.04 -30.40
C GLU A 405 -1.75 0.58 -29.97
N GLY A 406 -2.47 0.13 -28.95
CA GLY A 406 -2.31 -1.22 -28.38
C GLY A 406 -1.26 -1.30 -27.28
N TYR A 407 -0.52 -0.22 -27.00
CA TYR A 407 0.39 -0.14 -25.86
C TYR A 407 -0.24 0.73 -24.76
N GLU A 408 -0.39 0.15 -23.57
CA GLU A 408 -0.86 0.82 -22.36
C GLU A 408 0.03 0.39 -21.18
N PRO A 409 0.71 1.31 -20.47
CA PRO A 409 0.81 2.76 -20.68
C PRO A 409 1.93 3.15 -21.67
N THR A 410 2.10 4.46 -21.92
CA THR A 410 3.22 5.00 -22.71
C THR A 410 3.91 6.18 -22.02
N VAL A 411 5.21 6.34 -22.21
CA VAL A 411 6.01 7.50 -21.78
C VAL A 411 6.36 8.34 -23.01
N LEU A 412 6.04 9.62 -22.97
CA LEU A 412 6.39 10.62 -23.98
C LEU A 412 7.62 11.39 -23.52
N LEU A 413 8.67 11.45 -24.34
CA LEU A 413 9.88 12.26 -24.10
C LEU A 413 10.11 13.24 -25.24
N ILE A 414 10.24 14.51 -24.92
CA ILE A 414 10.45 15.59 -25.89
C ILE A 414 11.76 16.29 -25.56
N LYS A 415 12.60 16.46 -26.59
CA LYS A 415 13.75 17.36 -26.58
C LYS A 415 13.44 18.59 -27.43
N THR A 416 13.57 19.78 -26.85
CA THR A 416 13.38 21.03 -27.60
C THR A 416 14.66 21.41 -28.35
N THR A 417 14.56 22.31 -29.33
CA THR A 417 15.73 22.87 -30.05
C THR A 417 16.65 23.68 -29.13
N GLU A 418 16.12 24.19 -28.02
CA GLU A 418 16.87 24.90 -26.97
C GLU A 418 17.54 23.94 -25.97
N GLY A 419 17.39 22.62 -26.16
CA GLY A 419 18.03 21.61 -25.32
C GLY A 419 17.30 21.30 -24.00
N GLU A 420 16.10 21.82 -23.79
CA GLU A 420 15.22 21.45 -22.67
C GLU A 420 14.62 20.07 -22.92
N VAL A 421 14.26 19.37 -21.84
CA VAL A 421 13.61 18.05 -21.94
C VAL A 421 12.44 17.96 -20.99
N CYS A 422 11.27 17.65 -21.55
CA CYS A 422 10.02 17.46 -20.83
C CYS A 422 9.24 16.28 -21.40
N GLY A 423 8.18 15.88 -20.71
CA GLY A 423 7.44 14.69 -21.11
C GLY A 423 6.21 14.40 -20.26
N ALA A 424 5.62 13.24 -20.52
CA ALA A 424 4.45 12.76 -19.81
C ALA A 424 4.42 11.23 -19.71
N PHE A 425 3.90 10.72 -18.59
CA PHE A 425 3.46 9.35 -18.46
C PHE A 425 1.95 9.27 -18.69
N LEU A 426 1.53 8.38 -19.59
CA LEU A 426 0.17 8.32 -20.12
C LEU A 426 -0.42 6.94 -19.86
N SER A 427 -1.44 6.90 -19.00
CA SER A 427 -1.91 5.66 -18.38
C SER A 427 -2.90 4.84 -19.21
N SER A 428 -3.28 5.28 -20.41
CA SER A 428 -4.31 4.64 -21.24
C SER A 428 -3.90 4.56 -22.70
N ASP A 429 -4.37 3.49 -23.38
CA ASP A 429 -4.12 3.28 -24.81
C ASP A 429 -4.63 4.45 -25.67
N TRP A 430 -3.79 4.90 -26.60
CA TRP A 430 -4.13 5.90 -27.61
C TRP A 430 -5.33 5.53 -28.50
N ALA A 431 -5.71 4.25 -28.57
CA ALA A 431 -6.94 3.79 -29.23
C ALA A 431 -8.22 4.34 -28.57
N GLU A 432 -8.17 4.75 -27.29
CA GLU A 432 -9.30 5.35 -26.58
C GLU A 432 -9.81 6.62 -27.27
N ARG A 433 -8.95 7.37 -27.98
CA ARG A 433 -9.34 8.57 -28.72
C ARG A 433 -10.46 8.33 -29.74
N LYS A 434 -10.55 7.11 -30.29
CA LYS A 434 -11.58 6.70 -31.25
C LYS A 434 -12.97 6.58 -30.62
N LYS A 435 -13.06 6.43 -29.29
CA LYS A 435 -14.32 6.23 -28.57
C LYS A 435 -15.13 7.51 -28.42
N SER A 436 -14.51 8.68 -28.59
CA SER A 436 -15.16 9.98 -28.34
C SER A 436 -15.85 10.60 -29.56
N GLY A 437 -15.89 9.92 -30.71
CA GLY A 437 -16.57 10.43 -31.90
C GLY A 437 -15.90 11.68 -32.50
N ALA A 438 -16.71 12.64 -32.96
CA ALA A 438 -16.25 13.86 -33.65
C ALA A 438 -15.71 14.97 -32.73
N THR A 439 -15.82 14.82 -31.41
CA THR A 439 -15.24 15.75 -30.43
C THR A 439 -14.09 15.07 -29.70
N SER A 440 -12.95 15.75 -29.59
CA SER A 440 -11.74 15.26 -28.92
C SER A 440 -11.94 15.16 -27.40
N GLY A 441 -12.60 14.10 -26.94
CA GLY A 441 -12.80 13.85 -25.52
C GLY A 441 -11.50 13.43 -24.84
N PHE A 442 -11.31 13.92 -23.62
CA PHE A 442 -10.22 13.48 -22.77
C PHE A 442 -10.47 12.07 -22.24
N PHE A 443 -9.40 11.29 -22.16
CA PHE A 443 -9.33 9.95 -21.58
C PHE A 443 -8.09 9.84 -20.70
N GLY A 444 -7.84 8.67 -20.11
CA GLY A 444 -6.78 8.46 -19.12
C GLY A 444 -7.31 8.21 -17.71
N THR A 445 -6.38 7.98 -16.79
CA THR A 445 -6.66 7.79 -15.35
C THR A 445 -5.85 8.78 -14.53
N GLY A 446 -6.13 8.87 -13.23
CA GLY A 446 -5.39 9.72 -12.30
C GLY A 446 -3.91 9.37 -12.14
N GLU A 447 -3.41 8.33 -12.80
CA GLU A 447 -1.99 7.96 -12.81
C GLU A 447 -1.18 8.67 -13.89
N CYS A 448 -1.83 9.39 -14.82
CA CYS A 448 -1.09 10.27 -15.71
C CYS A 448 -0.34 11.33 -14.89
N PHE A 449 0.84 11.71 -15.37
CA PHE A 449 1.61 12.83 -14.83
C PHE A 449 2.46 13.44 -15.93
N VAL A 450 2.78 14.72 -15.80
CA VAL A 450 3.73 15.42 -16.67
C VAL A 450 5.00 15.72 -15.89
N PHE A 451 6.11 15.92 -16.60
CA PHE A 451 7.39 16.15 -15.95
C PHE A 451 8.33 17.00 -16.81
N THR A 452 9.29 17.62 -16.14
CA THR A 452 10.48 18.22 -16.73
C THR A 452 11.71 17.47 -16.23
N VAL A 453 12.72 17.33 -17.08
CA VAL A 453 14.02 16.69 -16.80
C VAL A 453 15.12 17.74 -16.85
N ARG A 454 15.04 18.65 -17.84
CA ARG A 454 15.91 19.81 -18.01
C ARG A 454 15.05 21.05 -18.25
N PRO A 455 15.31 22.19 -17.57
CA PRO A 455 16.53 22.51 -16.81
C PRO A 455 16.60 21.88 -15.40
N GLU A 456 15.48 21.65 -14.73
CA GLU A 456 15.43 21.00 -13.41
C GLU A 456 14.45 19.83 -13.45
N ALA A 457 14.82 18.71 -12.82
CA ALA A 457 14.00 17.51 -12.87
C ALA A 457 12.87 17.53 -11.82
N GLU A 458 11.63 17.68 -12.29
CA GLU A 458 10.41 17.80 -11.49
C GLU A 458 9.23 17.03 -12.11
N ARG A 459 8.38 16.43 -11.25
CA ARG A 459 7.20 15.65 -11.64
C ARG A 459 5.92 16.30 -11.11
N TYR A 460 4.93 16.48 -11.98
CA TYR A 460 3.62 17.03 -11.65
C TYR A 460 2.53 15.97 -11.82
N GLU A 461 2.04 15.48 -10.68
CA GLU A 461 0.99 14.48 -10.61
C GLU A 461 -0.41 15.09 -10.68
N TRP A 462 -1.42 14.24 -10.85
CA TRP A 462 -2.82 14.67 -10.81
C TRP A 462 -3.18 15.45 -9.54
N VAL A 463 -3.82 16.62 -9.66
CA VAL A 463 -4.10 17.52 -8.51
C VAL A 463 -4.86 16.86 -7.36
N LEU A 464 -5.76 15.92 -7.66
CA LEU A 464 -6.52 15.21 -6.63
C LEU A 464 -5.68 14.22 -5.81
N ILE A 465 -4.50 13.85 -6.31
CA ILE A 465 -3.48 13.16 -5.52
C ILE A 465 -2.87 14.13 -4.50
N GLN A 466 -2.54 15.35 -4.91
CA GLN A 466 -1.85 16.32 -4.05
C GLN A 466 -2.80 16.95 -3.01
N LYS A 467 -4.05 17.22 -3.40
CA LYS A 467 -5.06 17.96 -2.60
C LYS A 467 -6.38 17.15 -2.51
N PRO A 468 -6.42 16.03 -1.77
CA PRO A 468 -7.61 15.16 -1.68
C PRO A 468 -8.85 15.82 -1.07
N GLU A 469 -8.71 16.96 -0.40
CA GLU A 469 -9.79 17.83 0.08
C GLU A 469 -10.65 18.39 -1.07
N LEU A 470 -10.08 18.61 -2.25
CA LEU A 470 -10.80 19.10 -3.41
C LEU A 470 -11.81 18.06 -3.92
N ALA A 471 -11.56 16.75 -3.74
CA ALA A 471 -12.52 15.68 -4.03
C ALA A 471 -13.71 15.61 -3.05
N LYS A 472 -13.67 16.35 -1.93
CA LYS A 472 -14.75 16.38 -0.92
C LYS A 472 -15.49 17.71 -0.86
N ALA A 473 -15.03 18.73 -1.58
CA ALA A 473 -15.58 20.07 -1.54
C ALA A 473 -16.80 20.21 -2.48
N VAL A 474 -17.94 19.64 -2.07
CA VAL A 474 -19.26 20.18 -2.46
C VAL A 474 -20.12 20.29 -1.18
N PRO A 475 -20.63 21.48 -0.82
CA PRO A 475 -21.54 21.64 0.31
C PRO A 475 -22.80 20.81 0.13
N ARG A 476 -23.31 20.23 1.23
CA ARG A 476 -24.57 19.48 1.32
C ARG A 476 -25.83 20.37 1.17
N SER A 477 -25.87 21.24 0.17
CA SER A 477 -27.01 22.11 -0.09
C SER A 477 -27.34 22.16 -1.58
N ARG A 478 -27.87 21.06 -2.09
CA ARG A 478 -28.84 20.98 -3.22
C ARG A 478 -29.15 19.50 -3.50
N GLN A 479 -29.79 18.85 -2.53
CA GLN A 479 -30.68 17.74 -2.88
C GLN A 479 -31.93 18.38 -3.50
N ARG A 480 -31.94 18.51 -4.83
CA ARG A 480 -33.19 18.49 -5.59
C ARG A 480 -33.09 17.34 -6.59
N SER A 481 -34.17 16.59 -6.62
CA SER A 481 -34.51 15.33 -7.29
C SER A 481 -33.84 15.04 -8.64
N PRO A 482 -33.68 13.76 -9.02
CA PRO A 482 -33.15 13.40 -10.33
C PRO A 482 -34.17 13.74 -11.42
N SER A 483 -33.79 14.60 -12.35
CA SER A 483 -34.49 14.83 -13.62
C SER A 483 -33.74 14.13 -14.76
N PRO A 484 -34.43 13.76 -15.85
CA PRO A 484 -34.20 12.52 -16.59
C PRO A 484 -33.13 12.63 -17.69
N ALA A 485 -32.63 11.47 -18.11
CA ALA A 485 -31.71 11.31 -19.24
C ALA A 485 -32.34 11.76 -20.58
N PRO A 486 -31.53 12.13 -21.60
CA PRO A 486 -32.05 12.51 -22.90
C PRO A 486 -32.59 11.28 -23.66
N GLU A 487 -33.84 11.38 -24.09
CA GLU A 487 -34.51 10.42 -24.98
C GLU A 487 -33.87 10.45 -26.37
N SER A 488 -33.33 9.31 -26.81
CA SER A 488 -33.10 9.04 -28.23
C SER A 488 -34.36 8.39 -28.80
N LEU A 489 -35.01 9.12 -29.72
CA LEU A 489 -36.06 8.62 -30.60
C LEU A 489 -35.54 7.42 -31.41
N LEU A 490 -36.32 6.33 -31.45
CA LEU A 490 -36.65 5.56 -32.66
C LEU A 490 -37.51 4.32 -32.32
N GLY A 491 -38.66 4.22 -32.98
CA GLY A 491 -39.07 3.00 -33.68
C GLY A 491 -39.73 1.88 -32.88
N SER A 492 -41.07 1.85 -32.97
CA SER A 492 -41.97 0.77 -32.58
C SER A 492 -41.62 -0.62 -33.13
N SER A 493 -41.79 -1.67 -32.31
CA SER A 493 -42.68 -2.81 -32.59
C SER A 493 -42.81 -3.75 -31.40
N ARG A 494 -44.01 -4.33 -31.29
CA ARG A 494 -44.56 -5.14 -30.20
C ARG A 494 -44.00 -6.56 -30.22
N ASP A 495 -43.77 -7.16 -29.04
CA ASP A 495 -44.56 -8.32 -28.60
C ASP A 495 -44.35 -8.67 -27.12
N SER A 496 -45.46 -9.01 -26.49
CA SER A 496 -45.65 -9.34 -25.08
C SER A 496 -45.50 -10.84 -24.82
N ARG A 497 -44.90 -11.24 -23.68
CA ARG A 497 -45.48 -12.17 -22.67
C ARG A 497 -44.51 -12.53 -21.52
N SER A 498 -44.95 -12.14 -20.31
CA SER A 498 -44.96 -12.84 -19.01
C SER A 498 -43.72 -13.52 -18.37
N SER A 499 -43.61 -13.22 -17.06
CA SER A 499 -43.20 -14.04 -15.89
C SER A 499 -41.72 -14.20 -15.53
N SER A 500 -41.34 -13.58 -14.42
CA SER A 500 -40.14 -13.81 -13.58
C SER A 500 -40.26 -15.09 -12.73
N PRO A 501 -39.30 -15.46 -11.85
CA PRO A 501 -37.87 -15.12 -11.75
C PRO A 501 -36.97 -16.37 -11.56
N SER A 502 -35.69 -16.14 -11.23
CA SER A 502 -34.67 -17.09 -10.73
C SER A 502 -33.85 -17.84 -11.78
N HIS A 503 -32.65 -17.33 -12.07
CA HIS A 503 -31.45 -18.15 -12.23
C HIS A 503 -30.21 -17.29 -11.97
N LEU A 504 -29.28 -17.87 -11.22
CA LEU A 504 -27.92 -17.42 -10.97
C LEU A 504 -27.23 -16.99 -12.27
N ALA A 505 -27.12 -15.68 -12.50
CA ALA A 505 -26.31 -15.15 -13.59
C ALA A 505 -24.88 -14.96 -13.10
N VAL A 506 -24.04 -15.93 -13.45
CA VAL A 506 -22.58 -15.78 -13.52
C VAL A 506 -22.26 -14.50 -14.30
N PRO A 507 -21.39 -13.60 -13.82
CA PRO A 507 -20.96 -12.47 -14.63
C PRO A 507 -20.25 -13.00 -15.88
N SER A 508 -20.77 -12.64 -17.04
CA SER A 508 -20.14 -12.90 -18.34
C SER A 508 -18.76 -12.24 -18.42
N PRO A 509 -17.80 -12.84 -19.14
CA PRO A 509 -16.46 -12.28 -19.26
C PRO A 509 -16.50 -11.10 -20.22
N GLN A 510 -16.66 -9.88 -19.70
CA GLN A 510 -16.45 -8.66 -20.47
C GLN A 510 -15.21 -7.90 -20.00
N ARG A 511 -14.39 -7.56 -21.02
CA ARG A 511 -13.23 -6.66 -21.08
C ARG A 511 -11.87 -7.35 -20.87
N ARG A 512 -11.05 -7.36 -21.94
CA ARG A 512 -9.57 -7.35 -21.81
C ARG A 512 -9.25 -6.32 -20.74
N GLY A 513 -8.71 -6.78 -19.61
CA GLY A 513 -8.71 -6.02 -18.38
C GLY A 513 -7.70 -4.88 -18.46
N ARG A 514 -8.17 -3.62 -18.42
CA ARG A 514 -7.32 -2.43 -18.28
C ARG A 514 -6.25 -2.65 -17.22
N LEU A 515 -5.02 -2.26 -17.52
CA LEU A 515 -3.88 -2.41 -16.61
C LEU A 515 -3.87 -1.31 -15.52
N SER A 516 -4.60 -0.21 -15.76
CA SER A 516 -4.78 0.90 -14.80
C SER A 516 -6.25 1.06 -14.32
N PRO A 517 -6.74 0.26 -13.36
CA PRO A 517 -7.95 0.60 -12.61
C PRO A 517 -7.65 1.54 -11.43
N PHE A 518 -6.38 1.72 -11.09
CA PHE A 518 -5.94 2.59 -10.01
C PHE A 518 -6.21 4.04 -10.42
N LEU A 519 -6.86 4.79 -9.52
CA LEU A 519 -7.31 6.16 -9.77
C LEU A 519 -8.28 6.35 -10.95
N ALA A 520 -9.07 5.34 -11.33
CA ALA A 520 -10.15 5.52 -12.29
C ALA A 520 -11.12 6.62 -11.82
N ILE A 521 -11.46 7.58 -12.69
CA ILE A 521 -12.30 8.76 -12.38
C ILE A 521 -13.58 8.38 -11.61
N ARG A 522 -14.21 7.25 -11.97
CA ARG A 522 -15.43 6.73 -11.33
C ARG A 522 -15.31 6.50 -9.81
N HIS A 523 -14.10 6.49 -9.25
CA HIS A 523 -13.87 6.35 -7.82
C HIS A 523 -13.84 7.70 -7.07
N PHE A 524 -13.86 8.83 -7.78
CA PHE A 524 -13.76 10.18 -7.20
C PHE A 524 -15.01 11.02 -7.51
N LEU A 525 -15.42 11.84 -6.54
CA LEU A 525 -16.37 12.92 -6.75
C LEU A 525 -15.56 14.17 -7.12
N LEU A 526 -15.45 14.45 -8.42
CA LEU A 526 -14.61 15.53 -8.91
C LEU A 526 -15.30 16.89 -8.67
N PRO A 527 -14.57 17.90 -8.17
CA PRO A 527 -15.12 19.26 -7.98
C PRO A 527 -15.37 19.98 -9.32
N SER A 528 -14.67 19.58 -10.39
CA SER A 528 -14.80 20.12 -11.74
C SER A 528 -14.55 19.02 -12.78
N LYS A 529 -15.20 19.11 -13.95
CA LYS A 529 -14.90 18.25 -15.10
C LYS A 529 -13.46 18.44 -15.59
N SER A 530 -12.88 19.62 -15.37
CA SER A 530 -11.51 19.95 -15.76
C SER A 530 -10.45 19.13 -15.05
N ALA A 531 -10.72 18.72 -13.79
CA ALA A 531 -9.82 17.88 -13.00
C ALA A 531 -9.72 16.43 -13.51
N SER A 532 -10.23 16.11 -14.70
CA SER A 532 -10.10 14.78 -15.32
C SER A 532 -9.66 14.83 -16.78
N MET A 533 -9.09 15.96 -17.20
CA MET A 533 -8.62 16.17 -18.56
C MET A 533 -7.17 15.69 -18.72
N PHE A 534 -6.94 14.37 -18.64
CA PHE A 534 -5.59 13.80 -18.60
C PHE A 534 -4.89 13.79 -19.96
N MET A 535 -5.48 13.17 -20.98
CA MET A 535 -4.92 13.11 -22.32
C MET A 535 -6.02 13.10 -23.38
N SER A 536 -5.75 13.68 -24.54
CA SER A 536 -6.64 13.75 -25.69
C SER A 536 -5.81 13.69 -26.97
N GLY A 537 -6.39 13.15 -28.04
CA GLY A 537 -5.76 13.08 -29.35
C GLY A 537 -6.77 13.29 -30.46
N SER A 538 -6.44 14.16 -31.41
CA SER A 538 -7.23 14.45 -32.61
C SER A 538 -6.38 14.26 -33.87
N ARG A 539 -6.90 14.70 -35.03
CA ARG A 539 -6.12 14.78 -36.27
C ARG A 539 -5.18 16.00 -36.29
N ASP A 540 -5.48 17.00 -35.48
CA ASP A 540 -4.80 18.29 -35.47
C ASP A 540 -3.67 18.35 -34.44
N GLY A 541 -3.63 17.41 -33.50
CA GLY A 541 -2.62 17.35 -32.45
C GLY A 541 -2.96 16.39 -31.31
N ILE A 542 -2.08 16.39 -30.30
CA ILE A 542 -2.31 15.75 -29.01
C ILE A 542 -2.26 16.78 -27.89
N VAL A 543 -3.04 16.53 -26.84
CA VAL A 543 -3.12 17.39 -25.66
C VAL A 543 -3.00 16.52 -24.42
N ILE A 544 -2.16 16.92 -23.49
CA ILE A 544 -1.92 16.25 -22.20
C ILE A 544 -2.11 17.30 -21.12
N GLY A 545 -2.99 17.01 -20.17
CA GLY A 545 -3.40 17.92 -19.11
C GLY A 545 -4.25 19.08 -19.64
N GLY A 546 -5.45 19.25 -19.08
CA GLY A 546 -6.36 20.34 -19.44
C GLY A 546 -6.89 21.11 -18.24
N GLY A 547 -7.60 22.21 -18.53
CA GLY A 547 -8.31 23.05 -17.58
C GLY A 547 -7.57 24.35 -17.35
N GLY A 548 -8.12 25.48 -17.79
CA GLY A 548 -7.45 26.78 -17.79
C GLY A 548 -6.33 26.94 -18.83
N GLY A 549 -5.66 25.84 -19.20
CA GLY A 549 -4.61 25.75 -20.23
C GLY A 549 -4.27 24.28 -20.54
N GLN A 550 -3.18 24.04 -21.25
CA GLN A 550 -2.72 22.69 -21.63
C GLN A 550 -1.33 22.43 -21.05
N ALA A 551 -1.16 21.36 -20.26
CA ALA A 551 0.16 21.08 -19.68
C ALA A 551 1.21 20.82 -20.77
N LEU A 552 0.80 20.11 -21.82
CA LEU A 552 1.62 19.85 -22.99
C LEU A 552 0.71 19.60 -24.20
N SER A 553 0.98 20.28 -25.30
CA SER A 553 0.34 19.99 -26.59
C SER A 553 1.35 20.00 -27.73
N LEU A 554 1.10 19.12 -28.71
CA LEU A 554 1.86 19.03 -29.94
C LEU A 554 0.89 19.11 -31.12
N ASP A 555 1.33 19.78 -32.19
CA ASP A 555 0.58 19.87 -33.43
C ASP A 555 0.62 18.56 -34.25
N ALA A 556 -0.13 18.51 -35.36
CA ALA A 556 -0.17 17.36 -36.26
C ALA A 556 1.18 17.02 -36.92
N SER A 557 2.09 17.99 -36.99
CA SER A 557 3.43 17.79 -37.53
C SER A 557 4.40 17.25 -36.48
N LEU A 558 4.06 17.26 -35.19
CA LEU A 558 4.95 16.90 -34.08
C LEU A 558 6.22 17.77 -34.01
N LEU A 559 6.28 18.90 -34.74
CA LEU A 559 7.44 19.80 -34.78
C LEU A 559 7.28 21.01 -33.87
N ARG A 560 6.05 21.36 -33.50
CA ARG A 560 5.76 22.50 -32.63
C ARG A 560 4.90 22.05 -31.48
N GLY A 561 5.21 22.60 -30.30
CA GLY A 561 4.45 22.35 -29.11
C GLY A 561 4.23 23.60 -28.28
N ARG A 562 3.28 23.48 -27.36
CA ARG A 562 3.00 24.48 -26.34
C ARG A 562 2.87 23.83 -24.97
N THR A 563 3.32 24.53 -23.93
CA THR A 563 3.16 24.13 -22.53
C THR A 563 2.70 25.31 -21.71
N GLU A 564 1.66 25.10 -20.91
CA GLU A 564 1.03 26.10 -20.06
C GLU A 564 0.68 25.49 -18.71
N HIS A 565 0.22 26.33 -17.79
CA HIS A 565 -0.43 25.87 -16.58
C HIS A 565 -1.75 25.14 -16.90
N CYS A 566 -2.01 24.02 -16.21
CA CYS A 566 -3.31 23.36 -16.27
C CYS A 566 -3.84 22.92 -14.90
N GLU A 567 -5.16 22.93 -14.74
CA GLU A 567 -5.86 22.50 -13.52
C GLU A 567 -5.74 20.99 -13.26
N THR A 568 -5.46 20.17 -14.29
CA THR A 568 -5.35 18.71 -14.12
C THR A 568 -4.10 18.33 -13.32
N PHE A 569 -2.97 19.01 -13.53
CA PHE A 569 -1.69 18.68 -12.87
C PHE A 569 -1.16 19.79 -11.96
N ASP A 570 -1.76 21.00 -11.98
CA ASP A 570 -1.26 22.18 -11.25
C ASP A 570 0.22 22.46 -11.57
N ASN A 571 0.62 22.16 -12.82
CA ASN A 571 1.99 22.33 -13.30
C ASN A 571 2.22 23.78 -13.77
N PRO A 572 3.45 24.31 -13.69
CA PRO A 572 3.88 25.46 -14.49
C PRO A 572 4.18 25.01 -15.94
N PRO A 573 4.45 25.95 -16.88
CA PRO A 573 5.07 25.60 -18.16
C PRO A 573 6.30 24.69 -17.96
N LEU A 574 6.34 23.56 -18.66
CA LEU A 574 7.34 22.50 -18.44
C LEU A 574 8.72 22.83 -19.06
N CYS A 575 8.72 23.78 -19.99
CA CYS A 575 9.84 24.33 -20.74
C CYS A 575 9.40 25.72 -21.27
N GLN A 576 10.11 26.29 -22.24
CA GLN A 576 9.63 27.48 -22.94
C GLN A 576 8.19 27.30 -23.47
N GLU A 577 7.29 28.25 -23.20
CA GLU A 577 5.84 28.08 -23.46
C GLU A 577 5.51 27.66 -24.89
N ASN A 578 6.14 28.27 -25.89
CA ASN A 578 6.06 27.83 -27.28
C ASN A 578 7.42 27.32 -27.69
N PHE A 579 7.51 26.07 -28.13
CA PHE A 579 8.78 25.42 -28.40
C PHE A 579 8.77 24.65 -29.73
N GLN A 580 9.96 24.48 -30.29
CA GLN A 580 10.19 23.60 -31.42
C GLN A 580 10.74 22.27 -30.92
N VAL A 581 10.17 21.18 -31.43
CA VAL A 581 10.59 19.82 -31.10
C VAL A 581 11.81 19.48 -31.95
N GLN A 582 12.94 19.21 -31.29
CA GLN A 582 14.11 18.63 -31.93
C GLN A 582 13.93 17.12 -32.09
N LEU A 583 13.48 16.45 -31.04
CA LEU A 583 13.27 15.01 -31.02
C LEU A 583 12.09 14.66 -30.13
N LEU A 584 11.28 13.71 -30.57
CA LEU A 584 10.19 13.12 -29.82
C LEU A 584 10.36 11.61 -29.80
N GLU A 585 10.41 11.02 -28.62
CA GLU A 585 10.42 9.57 -28.41
C GLU A 585 9.19 9.13 -27.62
N VAL A 586 8.63 7.97 -27.97
CA VAL A 586 7.57 7.30 -27.22
C VAL A 586 8.03 5.93 -26.81
N TRP A 587 7.97 5.67 -25.52
CA TRP A 587 8.34 4.38 -24.93
C TRP A 587 7.10 3.67 -24.41
N GLY A 588 6.97 2.39 -24.75
CA GLY A 588 5.96 1.47 -24.23
C GLY A 588 6.58 0.42 -23.31
N PHE A 589 5.73 -0.49 -22.83
CA PHE A 589 6.12 -1.58 -21.94
C PHE A 589 5.74 -2.90 -22.62
N GLN A 590 6.69 -3.84 -22.75
CA GLN A 590 6.47 -5.08 -23.49
C GLN A 590 5.55 -6.05 -22.71
N ASN A 591 4.50 -6.56 -23.37
CA ASN A 591 3.30 -7.27 -22.87
C ASN A 591 2.12 -6.39 -22.40
N ALA A 592 1.65 -5.50 -23.29
CA ALA A 592 0.31 -4.89 -23.17
C ALA A 592 -0.78 -5.79 -23.79
#